data_AF-A0AA91GGU6-F1
#
_entry.id   AF-A0AA91GGU6-F1
#
_cell.length_a   1.000
_cell.length_b   1.000
_cell.length_c   1.000
_cell.angle_alpha   90.00
_cell.angle_beta   90.00
_cell.angle_gamma   90.00
#
_symmetry.space_group_name_H-M   'P 1'
#
loop_
_entity.id
_entity.type
_entity.pdbx_description
1 polymer ?
#
loop_
_entity_poly.entity_id
_entity_poly.type
_entity_poly.pdbx_seq_one_letter_code
_entity_poly.pdbx_strand_id
1 'polypeptide(L)'
;MNKPILEKIGTKCEFETNTPWYVAVHPHPFLKEKYSYVIAKCCEEQVAIDYVLERNPVPIADFESCLFGCYGTPHQALNAGVEKVESESL
;
A
#
# COMPACT_ATOMS: atom_id res chain seq x y z
N MET A 1 -6.21 11.00 4.63
CA MET A 1 -4.76 11.15 4.38
C MET A 1 -4.57 12.11 3.19
N ASN A 2 -3.43 12.79 3.08
CA ASN A 2 -3.09 13.55 1.88
C ASN A 2 -2.99 12.61 0.66
N LYS A 3 -3.24 13.15 -0.55
CA LYS A 3 -3.09 12.39 -1.80
C LYS A 3 -1.69 11.74 -1.87
N PRO A 4 -1.58 10.47 -2.29
CA PRO A 4 -0.28 9.81 -2.44
C PRO A 4 0.60 10.55 -3.46
N ILE A 5 1.91 10.51 -3.23
CA ILE A 5 2.94 11.08 -4.13
C ILE A 5 3.15 10.16 -5.32
N LEU A 6 3.23 8.86 -5.05
CA LEU A 6 3.31 7.79 -6.03
C LEU A 6 2.41 6.66 -5.55
N GLU A 7 1.91 5.88 -6.50
CA GLU A 7 1.11 4.72 -6.20
C GLU A 7 1.28 3.64 -7.26
N LYS A 8 1.00 2.40 -6.90
CA LYS A 8 0.96 1.27 -7.82
C LYS A 8 -0.14 0.31 -7.40
N ILE A 9 -0.94 -0.10 -8.37
CA ILE A 9 -1.93 -1.16 -8.25
C ILE A 9 -1.37 -2.38 -8.99
N GLY A 10 -1.63 -3.56 -8.43
CA GLY A 10 -1.36 -4.80 -9.13
C GLY A 10 -2.27 -5.92 -8.62
N THR A 11 -2.05 -7.10 -9.20
CA THR A 11 -2.75 -8.31 -8.81
C THR A 11 -1.70 -9.38 -8.59
N LYS A 12 -1.84 -10.14 -7.50
CA LYS A 12 -1.01 -11.31 -7.22
C LYS A 12 -1.88 -12.55 -7.42
N CYS A 13 -1.41 -13.49 -8.23
CA CYS A 13 -2.10 -14.77 -8.44
C CYS A 13 -1.47 -15.82 -7.52
N GLU A 14 -2.21 -16.28 -6.52
CA GLU A 14 -1.81 -17.33 -5.59
C GLU A 14 -2.95 -18.35 -5.48
N PHE A 15 -2.63 -19.65 -5.64
CA PHE A 15 -3.60 -20.75 -5.55
C PHE A 15 -4.88 -20.52 -6.39
N GLU A 16 -4.70 -20.12 -7.66
CA GLU A 16 -5.81 -19.81 -8.60
C GLU A 16 -6.69 -18.62 -8.17
N THR A 17 -6.31 -17.91 -7.11
CA THR A 17 -6.99 -16.73 -6.59
C THR A 17 -6.21 -15.49 -6.98
N ASN A 18 -6.90 -14.51 -7.57
CA ASN A 18 -6.30 -13.24 -7.96
C ASN A 18 -6.57 -12.19 -6.88
N THR A 19 -5.58 -11.96 -6.02
CA THR A 19 -5.69 -10.97 -4.95
C THR A 19 -5.17 -9.60 -5.42
N PRO A 20 -6.05 -8.58 -5.54
CA PRO A 20 -5.61 -7.24 -5.87
C PRO A 20 -4.84 -6.63 -4.68
N TRP A 21 -3.83 -5.85 -5.00
CA TRP A 21 -3.03 -5.11 -4.04
C TRP A 21 -2.76 -3.68 -4.50
N TYR A 22 -2.51 -2.81 -3.53
CA TYR A 22 -2.23 -1.40 -3.73
C TYR A 22 -1.06 -0.97 -2.85
N VAL A 23 -0.14 -0.20 -3.41
CA VAL A 23 0.94 0.47 -2.69
C VAL A 23 0.81 1.97 -2.90
N ALA A 24 0.75 2.73 -1.81
CA ALA A 24 0.72 4.18 -1.81
C ALA A 24 1.99 4.73 -1.15
N VAL A 25 2.56 5.81 -1.68
CA VAL A 25 3.70 6.52 -1.08
C VAL A 25 3.26 7.88 -0.55
N HIS A 26 3.66 8.18 0.68
CA HIS A 26 3.39 9.45 1.34
C HIS A 26 4.69 10.05 1.92
N PRO A 27 4.75 11.37 2.17
CA PRO A 27 5.80 11.95 2.99
C PRO A 27 5.83 11.26 4.37
N HIS A 28 7.01 11.04 4.90
CA HIS A 28 7.18 10.49 6.24
C HIS A 28 6.63 11.50 7.27
N PRO A 29 5.77 11.06 8.22
CA PRO A 29 5.03 11.98 9.09
C PRO A 29 5.92 12.79 10.04
N PHE A 30 7.08 12.24 10.40
CA PHE A 30 8.00 12.85 11.37
C PHE A 30 9.32 13.37 10.77
N LEU A 31 9.66 12.99 9.53
CA LEU A 31 10.97 13.26 8.95
C LEU A 31 10.77 13.97 7.62
N LYS A 32 11.24 15.23 7.55
CA LYS A 32 11.20 16.01 6.33
C LYS A 32 12.02 15.32 5.23
N GLU A 33 11.54 15.43 4.00
CA GLU A 33 12.20 14.88 2.81
C GLU A 33 12.44 13.35 2.86
N LYS A 34 11.70 12.66 3.73
CA LYS A 34 11.62 11.20 3.77
C LYS A 34 10.26 10.75 3.32
N TYR A 35 10.19 9.49 2.89
CA TYR A 35 8.99 8.89 2.34
C TYR A 35 8.73 7.55 3.01
N SER A 36 7.46 7.22 3.13
CA SER A 36 6.97 5.93 3.63
C SER A 36 5.93 5.41 2.65
N TYR A 37 5.72 4.09 2.66
CA TYR A 37 4.65 3.49 1.87
C TYR A 37 3.57 2.87 2.76
N VAL A 38 2.41 2.63 2.19
CA VAL A 38 1.31 1.86 2.77
C VAL A 38 0.94 0.77 1.78
N ILE A 39 0.65 -0.42 2.28
CA ILE A 39 0.14 -1.53 1.48
C ILE A 39 -1.33 -1.76 1.86
N ALA A 40 -2.17 -1.96 0.86
CA ALA A 40 -3.51 -2.48 1.04
C ALA A 40 -3.66 -3.76 0.21
N LYS A 41 -4.17 -4.82 0.83
CA LYS A 41 -4.54 -6.08 0.18
C LYS A 41 -6.02 -6.31 0.44
N CYS A 42 -6.78 -6.73 -0.57
CA CYS A 42 -8.18 -7.08 -0.38
C CYS A 42 -8.35 -8.58 -0.57
N CYS A 43 -8.72 -9.29 0.49
CA CYS A 43 -9.00 -10.72 0.47
C CYS A 43 -10.32 -11.06 -0.24
N GLU A 44 -11.19 -10.07 -0.43
CA GLU A 44 -12.45 -10.20 -1.17
C GLU A 44 -12.34 -9.40 -2.48
N GLU A 45 -12.59 -10.08 -3.60
CA GLU A 45 -12.55 -9.59 -5.00
C GLU A 45 -13.34 -8.30 -5.29
N GLN A 46 -14.04 -7.74 -4.30
CA GLN A 46 -14.99 -6.63 -4.49
C GLN A 46 -14.87 -5.46 -3.51
N VAL A 47 -13.85 -5.40 -2.65
CA VAL A 47 -13.56 -4.14 -1.93
C VAL A 47 -12.58 -3.35 -2.77
N ALA A 48 -13.14 -2.58 -3.70
CA ALA A 48 -12.42 -1.76 -4.65
C ALA A 48 -11.31 -0.96 -3.95
N ILE A 49 -10.12 -0.96 -4.56
CA ILE A 49 -9.02 -0.05 -4.20
C ILE A 49 -9.51 1.41 -4.19
N ASP A 50 -10.58 1.72 -4.92
CA ASP A 50 -11.29 3.01 -4.84
C ASP A 50 -11.89 3.29 -3.45
N TYR A 51 -12.39 2.29 -2.72
CA TYR A 51 -12.87 2.45 -1.34
C TYR A 51 -11.73 2.77 -0.35
N VAL A 52 -10.54 2.23 -0.63
CA VAL A 52 -9.30 2.56 0.08
C VAL A 52 -8.86 4.00 -0.21
N LEU A 53 -8.96 4.41 -1.47
CA LEU A 53 -8.53 5.73 -1.96
C LEU A 53 -9.51 6.86 -1.60
N GLU A 54 -10.83 6.60 -1.58
CA GLU A 54 -11.83 7.66 -1.48
C GLU A 54 -12.34 7.93 -0.05
N ARG A 55 -12.41 6.94 0.88
CA ARG A 55 -13.46 7.04 1.91
C ARG A 55 -13.30 6.54 3.35
N ASN A 56 -12.12 6.20 3.90
CA ASN A 56 -12.10 5.70 5.29
C ASN A 56 -11.65 6.68 6.39
N PRO A 57 -12.60 7.16 7.23
CA PRO A 57 -12.42 7.58 8.61
C PRO A 57 -12.65 6.47 9.67
N VAL A 58 -12.83 5.19 9.30
CA VAL A 58 -13.06 4.04 10.24
C VAL A 58 -12.40 2.76 9.67
N PRO A 59 -11.91 1.79 10.47
CA PRO A 59 -10.89 0.84 10.03
C PRO A 59 -11.49 -0.39 9.35
N ILE A 60 -11.02 -0.69 8.14
CA ILE A 60 -11.26 -1.95 7.46
C ILE A 60 -10.31 -3.00 8.07
N ALA A 61 -10.85 -4.19 8.30
CA ALA A 61 -10.40 -5.16 9.28
C ALA A 61 -8.98 -5.73 9.13
N ASP A 62 -8.23 -5.47 8.05
CA ASP A 62 -6.82 -5.87 7.91
C ASP A 62 -5.97 -4.82 7.18
N PHE A 63 -6.31 -3.54 7.36
CA PHE A 63 -5.35 -2.49 7.05
C PHE A 63 -4.23 -2.57 8.09
N GLU A 64 -3.10 -3.18 7.75
CA GLU A 64 -1.81 -2.76 8.31
C GLU A 64 -1.56 -1.32 7.84
N SER A 65 -2.34 -0.40 8.40
CA SER A 65 -2.29 1.07 8.24
C SER A 65 -1.02 1.67 8.87
N CYS A 66 0.01 0.84 9.04
CA CYS A 66 1.33 1.27 9.40
C CYS A 66 1.96 1.90 8.16
N LEU A 67 2.39 3.15 8.29
CA LEU A 67 3.33 3.71 7.33
C LEU A 67 4.65 2.96 7.49
N PHE A 68 5.05 2.24 6.45
CA PHE A 68 6.23 1.40 6.46
C PHE A 68 7.45 2.15 5.91
N GLY A 69 8.54 1.99 6.64
CA GLY A 69 9.88 2.41 6.25
C GLY A 69 10.11 3.92 6.18
N CYS A 70 11.37 4.27 5.96
CA CYS A 70 11.86 5.64 5.87
C CYS A 70 12.87 5.71 4.72
N TYR A 71 12.42 6.20 3.57
CA TYR A 71 13.17 6.17 2.32
C TYR A 71 13.58 7.56 1.88
N GLY A 72 14.70 7.66 1.15
CA GLY A 72 15.23 8.93 0.68
C GLY A 72 14.48 9.48 -0.54
N THR A 73 13.81 8.62 -1.32
CA THR A 73 13.03 9.04 -2.49
C THR A 73 11.67 8.35 -2.54
N PRO A 74 10.67 8.94 -3.22
CA PRO A 74 9.37 8.29 -3.40
C PRO A 74 9.47 6.95 -4.12
N HIS A 75 10.35 6.84 -5.13
CA HIS A 75 10.55 5.61 -5.89
C HIS A 75 11.17 4.49 -5.06
N GLN A 76 12.11 4.82 -4.15
CA GLN A 76 12.65 3.84 -3.20
C GLN A 76 11.56 3.29 -2.29
N ALA A 77 10.68 4.15 -1.78
CA ALA A 77 9.54 3.72 -0.96
C ALA A 77 8.58 2.84 -1.77
N LEU A 78 8.26 3.24 -3.00
CA LEU A 78 7.36 2.47 -3.86
C LEU A 78 7.91 1.07 -4.16
N ASN A 79 9.18 0.99 -4.58
CA ASN A 79 9.82 -0.28 -4.89
C ASN A 79 9.86 -1.20 -3.67
N ALA A 80 10.20 -0.66 -2.49
CA ALA A 80 10.19 -1.44 -1.27
C ALA A 80 8.80 -1.98 -0.90
N GLY A 81 7.75 -1.19 -1.11
CA GLY A 81 6.37 -1.64 -0.89
C GLY A 81 5.95 -2.73 -1.87
N VAL A 82 6.34 -2.63 -3.14
CA VAL A 82 6.10 -3.67 -4.15
C VAL A 82 6.85 -4.95 -3.82
N GLU A 83 8.14 -4.86 -3.50
CA GLU A 83 8.97 -6.01 -3.09
C GLU A 83 8.38 -6.71 -1.86
N LYS A 84 7.87 -5.94 -0.89
CA LYS A 84 7.21 -6.48 0.31
C LYS A 84 5.97 -7.30 -0.06
N VAL A 85 5.08 -6.77 -0.90
CA VAL A 85 3.89 -7.50 -1.40
C VAL A 85 4.28 -8.78 -2.14
N GLU A 86 5.31 -8.71 -2.98
CA GLU A 86 5.81 -9.85 -3.74
C GLU A 86 6.46 -10.91 -2.83
N SER A 87 7.18 -10.49 -1.78
CA SER A 87 7.92 -11.37 -0.86
C SER A 87 7.05 -12.13 0.15
N GLU A 88 5.85 -11.65 0.48
CA GLU A 88 4.99 -12.24 1.52
C GLU A 88 4.25 -13.52 1.09
N SER A 89 4.78 -14.27 0.12
CA SER A 89 4.33 -15.65 -0.17
C SER A 89 5.04 -16.65 0.76
N LEU A 90 4.66 -16.72 2.04
CA LEU A 90 5.09 -17.80 2.95
C LEU A 90 3.96 -18.21 3.90
#